data_AF-A0A7V8XV89-F1
#
_entry.id   AF-A0A7V8XV89-F1
#
_cell.length_a   1.000
_cell.length_b   1.000
_cell.length_c   1.000
_cell.angle_alpha   90.00
_cell.angle_beta   90.00
_cell.angle_gamma   90.00
#
_symmetry.space_group_name_H-M   'P 1'
#
loop_
_entity.id
_entity.type
_entity.pdbx_description
1 polymer ?
#
loop_
_entity_poly.entity_id
_entity_poly.type
_entity_poly.pdbx_seq_one_letter_code
_entity_poly.pdbx_strand_id
1 'polypeptide(L)'
;MRSLIAATIHRHDLWDSTLSGFGVRLSPGRHCSFVVRYRVNGRLRRFTIGPFPRVSLADARQKARDALRDAQGGKDLAAEKIEARRAATFAELAHEYIERHASKKRSGREDIRLLKGSPHKKKTGKKPHVPIVTRWGSRKVKEITRATCAISLTTWPRARRSWPIGSWRWCGRCSTSASSATGSR
;
A
#
# COMPACT_ATOMS: atom_id res chain seq x y z
N MET A 1 12.90 -7.31 -38.80
CA MET A 1 12.06 -7.18 -37.58
C MET A 1 11.44 -5.79 -37.55
N ARG A 2 10.12 -5.66 -37.75
CA ARG A 2 9.42 -4.35 -37.76
C ARG A 2 9.32 -3.82 -36.33
N SER A 3 9.91 -2.66 -36.05
CA SER A 3 9.71 -1.92 -34.81
C SER A 3 8.22 -1.58 -34.67
N LEU A 4 7.55 -2.18 -33.68
CA LEU A 4 6.11 -2.02 -33.44
C LEU A 4 5.74 -0.69 -32.75
N ILE A 5 6.71 0.18 -32.49
CA ILE A 5 6.48 1.48 -31.85
C ILE A 5 6.49 2.57 -32.93
N ALA A 6 5.61 2.44 -33.92
CA ALA A 6 5.24 3.56 -34.76
C ALA A 6 4.45 4.56 -33.89
N ALA A 7 4.80 5.85 -33.95
CA ALA A 7 4.02 6.89 -33.29
C ALA A 7 2.65 6.97 -34.00
N THR A 8 1.63 6.35 -33.43
CA THR A 8 0.27 6.41 -33.98
C THR A 8 -0.36 7.75 -33.60
N ILE A 9 -1.09 8.37 -34.54
CA ILE A 9 -1.86 9.59 -34.29
C ILE A 9 -3.10 9.27 -33.43
N HIS A 10 -3.64 8.07 -33.61
CA HIS A 10 -4.80 7.57 -32.88
C HIS A 10 -4.46 6.37 -32.00
N ARG A 11 -5.38 6.07 -31.08
CA ARG A 11 -5.24 4.95 -30.16
C ARG A 11 -5.67 3.66 -30.84
N HIS A 12 -4.78 2.68 -30.93
CA HIS A 12 -5.05 1.38 -31.54
C HIS A 12 -4.82 0.25 -30.54
N ASP A 13 -5.69 -0.77 -30.60
CA ASP A 13 -5.57 -1.98 -29.78
C ASP A 13 -5.15 -3.14 -30.72
N LEU A 14 -3.98 -3.73 -30.48
CA LEU A 14 -3.48 -4.92 -31.19
C LEU A 14 -3.72 -6.15 -30.32
N TRP A 15 -4.45 -7.15 -30.83
CA TRP A 15 -4.77 -8.37 -30.08
C TRP A 15 -3.79 -9.49 -30.43
N ASP A 16 -3.39 -10.27 -29.42
CA ASP A 16 -2.56 -11.46 -29.60
C ASP A 16 -3.42 -12.58 -30.21
N SER A 17 -2.86 -13.32 -31.17
CA SER A 17 -3.52 -14.47 -31.77
C SER A 17 -3.49 -15.71 -30.87
N THR A 18 -2.50 -15.80 -29.99
CA THR A 18 -2.27 -16.97 -29.13
C THR A 18 -3.14 -16.97 -27.88
N LEU A 19 -3.48 -15.79 -27.35
CA LEU A 19 -4.24 -15.65 -26.12
C LEU A 19 -5.42 -14.71 -26.34
N SER A 20 -6.61 -15.29 -26.48
CA SER A 20 -7.84 -14.56 -26.73
C SER A 20 -8.10 -13.52 -25.64
N GLY A 21 -8.30 -12.27 -26.05
CA GLY A 21 -8.59 -11.18 -25.13
C GLY A 21 -7.35 -10.49 -24.55
N PHE A 22 -6.12 -10.97 -24.81
CA PHE A 22 -4.90 -10.23 -24.48
C PHE A 22 -4.41 -9.42 -25.68
N GLY A 23 -3.89 -8.23 -25.40
CA GLY A 23 -3.39 -7.35 -26.44
C GLY A 23 -2.51 -6.22 -25.91
N VAL A 24 -2.00 -5.45 -26.86
CA VAL A 24 -1.23 -4.23 -26.63
C VAL A 24 -2.06 -3.05 -27.08
N ARG A 25 -2.28 -2.11 -26.17
CA ARG A 25 -2.87 -0.82 -26.46
C ARG A 25 -1.76 0.19 -26.76
N LEU A 26 -1.74 0.67 -28.00
CA LEU A 26 -0.89 1.76 -28.46
C LEU A 26 -1.61 3.08 -28.21
N SER A 27 -1.00 3.92 -27.40
CA SER A 27 -1.45 5.30 -27.19
C SER A 27 -0.62 6.26 -28.04
N PRO A 28 -1.20 7.41 -28.45
CA PRO A 28 -0.45 8.44 -29.14
C PRO A 28 0.79 8.83 -28.31
N GLY A 29 1.92 9.09 -28.98
CA GLY A 29 3.17 9.41 -28.29
C GLY A 29 4.03 8.20 -27.89
N ARG A 30 3.96 7.09 -28.63
CA ARG A 30 4.82 5.89 -28.47
C ARG A 30 4.63 5.12 -27.16
N HIS A 31 3.54 5.38 -26.43
CA HIS A 31 3.24 4.66 -25.19
C HIS A 31 2.48 3.37 -25.48
N CYS A 32 3.03 2.24 -25.05
CA CYS A 32 2.43 0.92 -25.24
C CYS A 32 2.07 0.33 -23.87
N SER A 33 0.86 -0.21 -23.73
CA SER A 33 0.43 -0.87 -22.50
C SER A 33 -0.25 -2.19 -22.78
N PHE A 34 0.09 -3.21 -22.00
CA PHE A 34 -0.56 -4.51 -22.05
C PHE A 34 -1.95 -4.44 -21.42
N VAL A 35 -2.94 -4.97 -22.13
CA VAL A 35 -4.34 -4.97 -21.74
C VAL A 35 -4.94 -6.36 -21.91
N VAL A 36 -5.89 -6.68 -21.05
CA VAL A 36 -6.72 -7.88 -21.14
C VAL A 36 -8.18 -7.46 -21.15
N ARG A 37 -8.96 -8.06 -22.04
CA ARG A 37 -10.41 -7.97 -22.10
C ARG A 37 -10.98 -9.30 -21.68
N TYR A 38 -11.90 -9.23 -20.73
CA TYR A 38 -12.60 -10.40 -20.22
C TYR A 38 -14.06 -10.05 -19.93
N ARG A 39 -14.89 -11.06 -19.70
CA ARG A 39 -16.27 -10.89 -19.25
C ARG A 39 -16.40 -11.44 -17.83
N VAL A 40 -17.03 -10.68 -16.95
CA VAL A 40 -17.45 -11.11 -15.61
C VAL A 40 -18.87 -10.62 -15.42
N ASN A 41 -19.76 -11.48 -14.91
CA ASN A 41 -21.18 -11.16 -14.66
C ASN A 41 -21.87 -10.53 -15.88
N GLY A 42 -21.64 -11.10 -17.08
CA GLY A 42 -22.20 -10.61 -18.35
C GLY A 42 -21.64 -9.27 -18.86
N ARG A 43 -20.78 -8.59 -18.10
CA ARG A 43 -20.21 -7.28 -18.47
C ARG A 43 -18.82 -7.43 -19.06
N LEU A 44 -18.58 -6.76 -20.18
CA LEU A 44 -17.25 -6.66 -20.78
C LEU A 44 -16.40 -5.70 -19.95
N ARG A 45 -15.29 -6.20 -19.41
CA ARG A 45 -14.32 -5.44 -18.64
C ARG A 45 -12.98 -5.40 -19.36
N ARG A 46 -12.20 -4.37 -19.04
CA ARG A 46 -10.83 -4.20 -19.52
C ARG A 46 -9.93 -3.96 -18.33
N PHE A 47 -8.86 -4.74 -18.24
CA PHE A 47 -7.83 -4.63 -17.22
C PHE A 47 -6.49 -4.30 -17.86
N THR A 48 -5.85 -3.24 -17.38
CA THR A 48 -4.51 -2.85 -17.82
C THR A 48 -3.48 -3.47 -16.88
N ILE A 49 -2.64 -4.34 -17.44
CA ILE A 49 -1.55 -5.04 -16.72
C ILE A 49 -0.43 -4.04 -16.42
N GLY A 50 0.04 -3.32 -17.44
CA GLY A 50 1.11 -2.33 -17.27
C GLY A 50 1.73 -1.86 -18.59
N PRO A 51 2.61 -0.84 -18.54
CA PRO A 51 3.29 -0.31 -19.71
C PRO A 51 4.51 -1.18 -20.11
N PHE A 52 4.76 -1.25 -21.42
CA PHE A 52 6.05 -1.71 -21.95
C PHE A 52 7.07 -0.56 -21.88
N PRO A 53 8.35 -0.78 -21.56
CA PRO A 53 9.05 -2.04 -21.31
C PRO A 53 9.06 -2.48 -19.84
N ARG A 54 8.38 -1.77 -18.93
CA ARG A 54 8.38 -2.10 -17.48
C ARG A 54 7.86 -3.51 -17.19
N VAL A 55 6.97 -4.02 -18.05
CA VAL A 55 6.51 -5.41 -18.02
C VAL A 55 7.00 -6.07 -19.30
N SER A 56 7.65 -7.24 -19.18
CA SER A 56 8.05 -8.03 -20.34
C SER A 56 6.83 -8.69 -21.01
N LEU A 57 6.95 -9.08 -22.28
CA LEU A 57 5.86 -9.79 -22.98
C LEU A 57 5.51 -11.12 -22.30
N ALA A 58 6.52 -11.86 -21.83
CA ALA A 58 6.33 -13.13 -21.14
C ALA A 58 5.55 -12.94 -19.82
N ASP A 59 5.97 -11.96 -19.01
CA ASP A 59 5.27 -11.64 -17.76
C ASP A 59 3.85 -11.12 -18.01
N ALA A 60 3.67 -10.33 -19.07
CA ALA A 60 2.36 -9.83 -19.45
C ALA A 60 1.42 -10.97 -19.86
N ARG A 61 1.91 -11.97 -20.61
CA ARG A 61 1.13 -13.17 -20.95
C ARG A 61 0.77 -13.99 -19.73
N GLN A 62 1.71 -14.17 -18.79
CA GLN A 62 1.42 -14.92 -17.57
C GLN A 62 0.36 -14.21 -16.73
N LYS A 63 0.52 -12.90 -16.47
CA LYS A 63 -0.46 -12.07 -15.77
C LYS A 63 -1.81 -12.04 -16.47
N ALA A 64 -1.83 -12.13 -17.80
CA ALA A 64 -3.07 -12.20 -18.55
C ALA A 64 -3.81 -13.52 -18.33
N ARG A 65 -3.11 -14.66 -18.29
CA ARG A 65 -3.70 -15.97 -17.97
C ARG A 65 -4.28 -15.97 -16.56
N ASP A 66 -3.53 -15.45 -15.60
CA ASP A 66 -3.97 -15.36 -14.21
C ASP A 66 -5.24 -14.50 -14.11
N ALA A 67 -5.25 -13.36 -14.81
CA ALA A 67 -6.42 -12.48 -14.85
C ALA A 67 -7.66 -13.13 -15.50
N LEU A 68 -7.48 -13.93 -16.55
CA LEU A 68 -8.58 -14.68 -17.16
C LEU A 68 -9.09 -15.79 -16.26
N ARG A 69 -8.20 -16.48 -15.54
CA ARG A 69 -8.56 -17.51 -14.56
C ARG A 69 -9.38 -16.91 -13.41
N ASP A 70 -8.95 -15.78 -12.87
CA ASP A 70 -9.67 -15.08 -11.81
C ASP A 70 -11.05 -14.61 -12.27
N ALA A 71 -11.14 -14.11 -13.52
CA ALA A 71 -12.40 -13.72 -14.13
C ALA A 71 -13.37 -14.92 -14.29
N GLN A 72 -12.87 -16.10 -14.66
CA GLN A 72 -13.67 -17.33 -14.69
C GLN A 72 -14.19 -17.71 -13.29
N GLY A 73 -13.39 -17.47 -12.24
CA GLY A 73 -13.80 -17.63 -10.85
C GLY A 73 -14.74 -16.52 -10.33
N GLY A 74 -15.22 -15.62 -11.18
CA GLY A 74 -16.16 -14.55 -10.83
C GLY A 74 -15.51 -13.32 -10.16
N LYS A 75 -14.18 -13.27 -10.05
CA LYS A 75 -13.48 -12.11 -9.47
C LYS A 75 -13.26 -11.03 -10.53
N ASP A 76 -13.80 -9.83 -10.30
CA ASP A 76 -13.58 -8.68 -11.18
C ASP A 76 -12.36 -7.87 -10.74
N LEU A 77 -11.20 -8.16 -11.34
CA LEU A 77 -9.92 -7.47 -11.04
C LEU A 77 -9.98 -5.95 -11.31
N ALA A 78 -10.79 -5.51 -12.27
CA ALA A 78 -10.99 -4.09 -12.52
C ALA A 78 -11.75 -3.43 -11.37
N ALA A 79 -12.76 -4.11 -10.82
CA ALA A 79 -13.48 -3.66 -9.64
C ALA A 79 -12.56 -3.64 -8.41
N GLU A 80 -11.77 -4.69 -8.17
CA GLU A 80 -10.81 -4.71 -7.07
C GLU A 80 -9.80 -3.56 -7.15
N LYS A 81 -9.31 -3.22 -8.34
CA LYS A 81 -8.40 -2.08 -8.54
C LYS A 81 -9.08 -0.74 -8.26
N ILE A 82 -10.37 -0.61 -8.61
CA ILE A 82 -11.17 0.59 -8.30
C ILE A 82 -11.42 0.67 -6.79
N GLU A 83 -11.85 -0.41 -6.16
CA GLU A 83 -12.11 -0.49 -4.73
C GLU A 83 -10.84 -0.28 -3.91
N ALA A 84 -9.71 -0.81 -4.38
CA ALA A 84 -8.41 -0.51 -3.79
C ALA A 84 -8.07 0.98 -3.92
N ARG A 85 -8.42 1.66 -5.01
CA ARG A 85 -8.21 3.11 -5.16
C ARG A 85 -9.18 3.94 -4.30
N ARG A 86 -10.42 3.47 -4.13
CA ARG A 86 -11.46 4.12 -3.33
C ARG A 86 -11.31 3.87 -1.83
N ALA A 87 -10.55 2.86 -1.43
CA ALA A 87 -10.31 2.57 -0.03
C ALA A 87 -9.73 3.82 0.66
N ALA A 88 -10.47 4.32 1.66
CA ALA A 88 -10.12 5.52 2.37
C ALA A 88 -8.69 5.45 2.91
N THR A 89 -7.98 6.56 2.79
CA THR A 89 -6.67 6.70 3.41
C THR A 89 -6.84 6.87 4.92
N PHE A 90 -5.80 6.53 5.69
CA PHE A 90 -5.84 6.75 7.14
C PHE A 90 -6.05 8.24 7.49
N ALA A 91 -5.52 9.15 6.67
CA ALA A 91 -5.74 10.59 6.85
C ALA A 91 -7.21 10.98 6.71
N GLU A 92 -7.89 10.46 5.68
CA GLU A 92 -9.33 10.70 5.46
C GLU A 92 -10.16 10.17 6.63
N LEU A 93 -9.92 8.93 7.07
CA LEU A 93 -10.63 8.37 8.23
C LEU A 93 -10.30 9.12 9.53
N ALA A 94 -9.06 9.56 9.72
CA ALA A 94 -8.69 10.36 10.89
C ALA A 94 -9.43 11.70 10.89
N HIS A 95 -9.64 12.31 9.72
CA HIS A 95 -10.43 13.53 9.59
C HIS A 95 -11.90 13.28 9.97
N GLU A 96 -12.51 12.26 9.38
CA GLU A 96 -13.89 11.88 9.65
C GLU A 96 -14.12 11.55 11.14
N TYR A 97 -13.20 10.82 11.77
CA TYR A 97 -13.25 10.52 13.20
C TYR A 97 -13.20 11.81 14.04
N ILE A 98 -12.36 12.77 13.67
CA ILE A 98 -12.24 14.03 14.40
C ILE A 98 -13.54 14.83 14.34
N GLU A 99 -14.15 14.91 13.16
CA GLU A 99 -15.40 15.65 12.95
C GLU A 99 -16.58 15.00 13.67
N ARG A 100 -16.77 13.68 13.48
CA ARG A 100 -17.96 12.97 13.96
C ARG A 100 -17.89 12.59 15.45
N HIS A 101 -16.70 12.26 15.95
CA HIS A 101 -16.53 11.64 17.27
C HIS A 101 -15.64 12.45 18.22
N ALA A 102 -14.45 12.88 17.79
CA ALA A 102 -13.52 13.55 18.70
C ALA A 102 -14.08 14.88 19.21
N SER A 103 -14.84 15.61 18.40
CA SER A 103 -15.52 16.86 18.79
C SER A 103 -16.49 16.70 19.98
N LYS A 104 -17.13 15.53 20.10
CA LYS A 104 -18.16 15.23 21.12
C LYS A 104 -17.60 14.58 22.37
N LYS A 105 -16.35 14.12 22.33
CA LYS A 105 -15.72 13.35 23.42
C LYS A 105 -14.98 14.29 24.37
N ARG A 106 -15.11 14.03 25.69
CA ARG A 106 -14.38 14.80 26.72
C ARG A 106 -12.85 14.75 26.56
N SER A 107 -12.31 13.61 26.10
CA SER A 107 -10.88 13.45 25.77
C SER A 107 -10.53 13.87 24.33
N GLY A 108 -11.48 14.44 23.59
CA GLY A 108 -11.35 14.76 22.17
C GLY A 108 -10.18 15.66 21.84
N ARG A 109 -9.85 16.62 22.72
CA ARG A 109 -8.68 17.50 22.55
C ARG A 109 -7.36 16.72 22.51
N GLU A 110 -7.22 15.68 23.32
CA GLU A 110 -6.00 14.86 23.33
C GLU A 110 -5.95 13.94 22.10
N ASP A 111 -7.08 13.33 21.74
CA ASP A 111 -7.20 12.51 20.51
C ASP A 111 -6.82 13.35 19.26
N ILE A 112 -7.34 14.58 19.15
CA ILE A 112 -7.01 15.51 18.06
C ILE A 112 -5.52 15.88 18.08
N ARG A 113 -4.96 16.14 19.26
CA ARG A 113 -3.54 16.45 19.43
C ARG A 113 -2.65 15.32 18.95
N LEU A 114 -2.97 14.07 19.27
CA LEU A 114 -2.21 12.88 18.85
C LEU A 114 -2.34 12.60 17.34
N LEU A 115 -3.52 12.85 16.77
CA LEU A 115 -3.81 12.62 15.35
C LEU A 115 -3.18 13.70 14.44
N LYS A 116 -3.47 14.98 14.69
CA LYS A 116 -3.04 16.12 13.84
C LYS A 116 -1.70 16.70 14.25
N GLY A 117 -1.21 16.39 15.44
CA GLY A 117 -0.08 17.08 16.05
C GLY A 117 -0.50 18.42 16.64
N SER A 118 0.22 18.89 17.65
CA SER A 118 -0.05 20.23 18.20
C SER A 118 0.58 21.31 17.32
N PRO A 119 -0.19 22.31 16.87
CA PRO A 119 0.35 23.47 16.19
C PRO A 119 0.85 24.48 17.22
N HIS A 120 1.90 24.21 18.02
CA HIS A 120 2.65 25.36 18.56
C HIS A 120 4.09 25.19 19.06
N LYS A 121 4.77 26.30 18.78
CA LYS A 121 6.08 26.84 19.14
C LYS A 121 6.58 26.47 20.55
N LYS A 122 7.89 26.23 20.61
CA LYS A 122 8.62 25.84 21.82
C LYS A 122 8.65 26.99 22.84
N LYS A 123 8.16 26.74 24.07
CA LYS A 123 8.64 27.41 25.31
C LYS A 123 9.53 26.47 26.14
N THR A 124 9.27 25.18 26.06
CA THR A 124 10.04 24.10 26.68
C THR A 124 10.81 23.38 25.59
N GLY A 125 12.13 23.27 25.68
CA GLY A 125 13.01 22.69 24.62
C GLY A 125 12.76 21.22 24.23
N LYS A 126 11.61 20.63 24.60
CA LYS A 126 11.21 19.27 24.26
C LYS A 126 10.76 19.19 22.80
N LYS A 127 11.15 18.11 22.12
CA LYS A 127 10.70 17.84 20.76
C LYS A 127 9.20 17.51 20.75
N PRO A 128 8.44 18.00 19.77
CA PRO A 128 7.04 17.60 19.61
C PRO A 128 6.96 16.11 19.28
N HIS A 129 5.84 15.48 19.68
CA HIS A 129 5.52 14.13 19.21
C HIS A 129 5.26 14.17 17.69
N VAL A 130 5.56 13.07 16.99
CA VAL A 130 5.23 12.94 15.57
C VAL A 130 3.78 12.48 15.47
N PRO A 131 2.90 13.19 14.74
CA PRO A 131 1.50 12.78 14.59
C PRO A 131 1.41 11.44 13.87
N ILE A 132 0.45 10.61 14.27
CA ILE A 132 0.24 9.31 13.62
C ILE A 132 -0.21 9.46 12.16
N VAL A 133 -0.93 10.55 11.84
CA VAL A 133 -1.30 10.89 10.45
C VAL A 133 -0.06 11.17 9.59
N THR A 134 1.03 11.70 10.13
CA THR A 134 2.28 11.86 9.35
C THR A 134 2.87 10.50 8.94
N ARG A 135 2.66 9.45 9.74
CA ARG A 135 3.24 8.14 9.49
C ARG A 135 2.37 7.27 8.59
N TRP A 136 1.06 7.31 8.79
CA TRP A 136 0.11 6.44 8.08
C TRP A 136 -0.81 7.19 7.12
N GLY A 137 -0.72 8.51 7.03
CA GLY A 137 -1.67 9.33 6.28
C GLY A 137 -1.88 8.89 4.84
N SER A 138 -0.81 8.52 4.13
CA SER A 138 -0.88 8.06 2.73
C SER A 138 -1.19 6.56 2.59
N ARG A 139 -1.19 5.80 3.68
CA ARG A 139 -1.46 4.35 3.65
C ARG A 139 -2.96 4.10 3.64
N LYS A 140 -3.37 3.06 2.93
CA LYS A 140 -4.75 2.61 2.90
C LYS A 140 -5.06 1.82 4.16
N VAL A 141 -6.27 1.98 4.66
CA VAL A 141 -6.68 1.38 5.94
C VAL A 141 -6.67 -0.15 5.87
N LYS A 142 -7.02 -0.72 4.71
CA LYS A 142 -6.96 -2.18 4.47
C LYS A 142 -5.54 -2.77 4.61
N GLU A 143 -4.50 -1.96 4.43
CA GLU A 143 -3.10 -2.39 4.54
C GLU A 143 -2.54 -2.27 5.97
N ILE A 144 -3.29 -1.63 6.88
CA ILE A 144 -2.90 -1.44 8.28
C ILE A 144 -3.35 -2.67 9.09
N THR A 145 -2.50 -3.69 9.12
CA THR A 145 -2.68 -4.86 9.98
C THR A 145 -1.86 -4.73 11.26
N ARG A 146 -2.15 -5.59 12.25
CA ARG A 146 -1.41 -5.63 13.53
C ARG A 146 0.09 -5.83 13.32
N ALA A 147 0.48 -6.63 12.31
CA ALA A 147 1.87 -6.83 11.92
C ALA A 147 2.51 -5.53 11.41
N THR A 148 1.80 -4.78 10.56
CA THR A 148 2.24 -3.46 10.07
C THR A 148 2.43 -2.45 11.22
N CYS A 149 1.53 -2.46 12.21
CA CYS A 149 1.68 -1.64 13.42
C CYS A 149 2.93 -2.02 14.23
N ALA A 150 3.16 -3.31 14.48
CA ALA A 150 4.31 -3.80 15.25
C ALA A 150 5.66 -3.46 14.60
N ILE A 151 5.77 -3.65 13.28
CA ILE A 151 6.97 -3.26 12.51
C ILE A 151 7.22 -1.76 12.61
N SER A 152 6.16 -0.95 12.58
CA SER A 152 6.30 0.50 12.70
C SER A 152 6.82 0.94 14.07
N LEU A 153 6.42 0.26 15.15
CA LEU A 153 6.89 0.55 16.51
C LEU A 153 8.37 0.16 16.71
N THR A 154 8.86 -0.85 15.98
CA THR A 154 10.23 -1.39 16.11
C THR A 154 11.24 -0.78 15.14
N THR A 155 10.84 -0.44 13.91
CA THR A 155 11.70 0.21 12.88
C THR A 155 11.74 1.72 12.98
N TRP A 156 11.13 2.29 14.02
CA TRP A 156 11.29 3.71 14.30
C TRP A 156 12.78 4.00 14.54
N PRO A 157 13.36 5.05 13.92
CA PRO A 157 14.69 5.46 14.29
C PRO A 157 14.70 5.64 15.80
N ARG A 158 15.56 4.87 16.46
CA ARG A 158 15.97 4.99 17.87
C ARG A 158 16.71 6.33 18.06
N ALA A 159 16.16 7.41 17.51
CA ALA A 159 16.71 8.73 17.52
C ALA A 159 16.47 9.30 18.92
N ARG A 160 17.55 9.24 19.71
CA ARG A 160 17.75 9.76 21.08
C ARG A 160 17.58 8.74 22.21
N ARG A 161 18.53 7.81 22.32
CA ARG A 161 19.04 7.46 23.66
C ARG A 161 19.99 8.56 24.11
N SER A 162 19.42 9.53 24.81
CA SER A 162 20.07 10.21 25.93
C SER A 162 19.04 10.27 27.04
N TRP A 163 18.68 9.10 27.56
CA TRP A 163 18.03 8.97 28.85
C TRP A 163 18.98 8.12 29.70
N PRO A 164 19.45 8.64 30.84
CA PRO A 164 20.41 7.93 31.68
C PRO A 164 19.78 6.62 32.15
N ILE A 165 20.58 5.57 32.12
CA ILE A 165 20.25 4.27 32.69
C ILE A 165 20.19 4.48 34.21
N GLY A 166 18.99 4.69 34.74
CA GLY A 166 18.77 4.82 36.17
C GLY A 166 17.30 5.10 36.47
N SER A 167 16.65 4.15 37.14
CA SER A 167 15.28 4.21 37.69
C SER A 167 14.09 3.88 36.77
N TRP A 168 14.07 2.69 36.15
CA TRP A 168 12.80 1.98 35.99
C TRP A 168 12.97 0.53 36.44
N ARG A 169 12.54 0.28 37.69
CA ARG A 169 12.11 -1.03 38.17
C ARG A 169 11.06 -1.52 37.19
N TRP A 170 11.42 -2.50 36.36
CA TRP A 170 10.44 -3.38 35.75
C TRP A 170 10.67 -4.77 36.33
N CYS A 171 9.67 -5.19 37.10
CA CYS A 171 9.65 -6.44 37.82
C CYS A 171 9.52 -7.58 36.80
N GLY A 172 10.50 -8.48 36.82
CA GLY A 172 10.27 -9.92 36.75
C GLY A 172 9.66 -10.52 35.47
N ARG A 173 10.55 -11.17 34.71
CA ARG A 173 10.39 -12.56 34.23
C ARG A 173 9.66 -12.77 32.90
N CYS A 174 10.43 -12.70 31.82
CA CYS A 174 10.36 -13.67 30.71
C CYS A 174 11.79 -13.95 30.24
N SER A 175 12.43 -14.95 30.87
CA SER A 175 13.72 -15.47 30.47
C SER A 175 13.55 -16.46 29.32
N THR A 176 13.91 -16.07 28.11
CA THR A 176 14.29 -17.03 27.06
C THR A 176 15.80 -17.24 27.19
N SER A 177 16.20 -18.29 27.91
CA SER A 177 17.59 -18.74 27.94
C SER A 177 17.89 -19.55 26.69
N ALA A 178 18.69 -18.99 25.79
CA ALA A 178 19.45 -19.74 24.80
C ALA A 178 20.93 -19.50 25.08
N SER A 179 21.68 -20.55 25.42
CA SER A 179 23.08 -20.81 25.03
C SER A 179 23.79 -21.70 26.05
N SER A 180 24.26 -22.87 25.61
CA SER A 180 25.63 -23.33 25.87
C SER A 180 25.93 -24.54 24.99
N ALA A 181 26.74 -24.31 23.96
CA ALA A 181 27.58 -25.33 23.38
C ALA A 181 28.86 -25.40 24.20
N THR A 182 29.19 -26.58 24.75
CA THR A 182 30.54 -26.91 25.20
C THR A 182 30.70 -28.42 25.09
N GLY A 183 31.71 -28.87 24.34
CA GLY A 183 32.00 -30.28 24.12
C GLY A 183 32.90 -30.90 25.19
N SER A 184 32.76 -32.20 25.38
CA SER A 184 33.80 -33.22 25.59
C SER A 184 33.07 -34.57 25.44
N ARG A 185 33.60 -35.56 24.72
CA ARG A 185 34.85 -36.28 24.96
C ARG A 185 35.33 -36.97 23.70
#